data_AF-A0A6M0SFY8-F1
#
_entry.id   AF-A0A6M0SFY8-F1
#
_cell.length_a   1.000
_cell.length_b   1.000
_cell.length_c   1.000
_cell.angle_alpha   90.00
_cell.angle_beta   90.00
_cell.angle_gamma   90.00
#
_symmetry.space_group_name_H-M   'P 1'
#
loop_
_entity.id
_entity.type
_entity.pdbx_description
1 polymer ?
#
loop_
_entity_poly.entity_id
_entity_poly.type
_entity_poly.pdbx_seq_one_letter_code
_entity_poly.pdbx_strand_id
1 'polypeptide(L)'
;MSDVSEPNADQPAEPDFETLKNKMNLELETISVNQLHNLATQAVEKKLITAHGYRGGQYELLRDGEFVLLSPTEAIQYLQDLLQTND
;
A
#
# COMPACT_ATOMS: atom_id res chain seq x y z
N MET A 1 -34.28 24.61 -44.37
CA MET A 1 -32.92 24.08 -44.58
C MET A 1 -32.05 24.80 -43.55
N SER A 2 -32.02 24.30 -42.32
CA SER A 2 -31.17 23.21 -41.83
C SER A 2 -29.74 23.70 -41.59
N ASP A 3 -29.47 24.18 -40.39
CA ASP A 3 -28.12 24.12 -39.82
C ASP A 3 -28.28 23.62 -38.39
N VAL A 4 -28.38 22.30 -38.27
CA VAL A 4 -28.39 21.60 -36.99
C VAL A 4 -26.92 21.44 -36.63
N SER A 5 -26.41 22.33 -35.77
CA SER A 5 -25.15 22.07 -35.09
C SER A 5 -25.37 20.88 -34.16
N GLU A 6 -24.85 19.73 -34.56
CA GLU A 6 -24.83 18.53 -33.71
C GLU A 6 -24.08 18.86 -32.41
N PRO A 7 -24.63 18.51 -31.23
CA PRO A 7 -23.86 18.62 -30.00
C PRO A 7 -22.75 17.57 -30.05
N ASN A 8 -21.51 18.05 -29.94
CA ASN A 8 -20.29 17.23 -29.90
C ASN A 8 -20.50 16.01 -28.98
N ALA A 9 -20.34 14.84 -29.58
CA ALA A 9 -20.30 13.56 -28.87
C ALA A 9 -19.19 13.59 -27.81
N ASP A 10 -19.60 13.51 -26.55
CA ASP A 10 -19.00 12.67 -25.49
C ASP A 10 -17.47 12.49 -25.57
N GLN A 11 -16.73 13.60 -25.60
CA GLN A 11 -15.30 13.54 -25.29
C GLN A 11 -15.19 13.11 -23.83
N PRO A 12 -14.52 11.99 -23.49
CA PRO A 12 -14.28 11.66 -22.10
C PRO A 12 -13.55 12.83 -21.49
N ALA A 13 -14.17 13.46 -20.48
CA ALA A 13 -13.55 14.57 -19.76
C ALA A 13 -12.16 14.11 -19.33
N GLU A 14 -11.12 14.83 -19.78
CA GLU A 14 -9.76 14.67 -19.29
C GLU A 14 -9.84 14.64 -17.76
N PRO A 15 -9.31 13.59 -17.09
CA PRO A 15 -9.45 13.47 -15.65
C PRO A 15 -8.86 14.71 -14.98
N ASP A 16 -9.63 15.37 -14.12
CA ASP A 16 -9.15 16.53 -13.40
C ASP A 16 -7.96 16.17 -12.50
N PHE A 17 -7.20 17.19 -12.11
CA PHE A 17 -5.98 17.01 -11.31
C PHE A 17 -6.23 16.24 -10.00
N GLU A 18 -7.38 16.48 -9.35
CA GLU A 18 -7.75 15.78 -8.11
C GLU A 18 -8.03 14.29 -8.35
N THR A 19 -8.69 13.94 -9.45
CA THR A 19 -8.91 12.54 -9.85
C THR A 19 -7.60 11.84 -10.15
N LEU A 20 -6.68 12.51 -10.82
CA LEU A 20 -5.34 11.96 -11.10
C LEU A 20 -4.55 11.76 -9.82
N LYS A 21 -4.54 12.76 -8.92
CA LYS A 21 -3.88 12.70 -7.61
C LYS A 21 -4.44 11.59 -6.72
N ASN A 22 -5.76 11.42 -6.69
CA ASN A 22 -6.40 10.35 -5.93
C ASN A 22 -6.04 8.97 -6.46
N LYS A 23 -6.00 8.79 -7.79
CA LYS A 23 -5.53 7.54 -8.40
C LYS A 23 -4.06 7.25 -8.07
N MET A 24 -3.20 8.25 -8.16
CA MET A 24 -1.78 8.12 -7.80
C MET A 24 -1.62 7.76 -6.31
N ASN A 25 -2.38 8.39 -5.42
CA ASN A 25 -2.36 8.07 -3.99
C ASN A 25 -2.81 6.62 -3.74
N LEU A 26 -3.89 6.18 -4.38
CA LEU A 26 -4.38 4.80 -4.24
C LEU A 26 -3.37 3.77 -4.76
N GLU A 27 -2.69 4.07 -5.88
CA GLU A 27 -1.60 3.23 -6.40
C GLU A 27 -0.43 3.16 -5.43
N LEU A 28 -0.02 4.30 -4.84
CA LEU A 28 1.03 4.35 -3.83
C LEU A 28 0.65 3.58 -2.56
N GLU A 29 -0.59 3.71 -2.09
CA GLU A 29 -1.13 2.95 -0.96
C GLU A 29 -1.09 1.44 -1.28
N THR A 30 -1.51 1.04 -2.48
CA THR A 30 -1.49 -0.37 -2.91
C THR A 30 -0.07 -0.93 -2.98
N ILE A 31 0.88 -0.17 -3.53
CA ILE A 31 2.30 -0.54 -3.57
C ILE A 31 2.84 -0.71 -2.14
N SER A 32 2.50 0.20 -1.22
CA SER A 32 2.96 0.15 0.16
C SER A 32 2.44 -1.08 0.92
N VAL A 33 1.18 -1.48 0.69
CA VAL A 33 0.58 -2.68 1.28
C VAL A 33 1.25 -3.95 0.75
N ASN A 34 1.47 -4.02 -0.56
CA ASN A 34 2.17 -5.16 -1.17
C ASN A 34 3.61 -5.29 -0.66
N GLN A 35 4.33 -4.16 -0.56
CA GLN A 35 5.68 -4.12 -0.01
C GLN A 35 5.70 -4.60 1.44
N LEU A 36 4.80 -4.09 2.28
CA LEU A 36 4.72 -4.48 3.69
C LEU A 36 4.42 -5.97 3.86
N HIS A 37 3.47 -6.49 3.08
CA HIS A 37 3.16 -7.91 3.07
C HIS A 37 4.38 -8.76 2.68
N ASN A 38 5.07 -8.41 1.59
CA ASN A 38 6.24 -9.15 1.11
C ASN A 38 7.41 -9.14 2.11
N LEU A 39 7.67 -8.01 2.76
CA LEU A 39 8.71 -7.91 3.80
C LEU A 39 8.37 -8.78 5.01
N ALA A 40 7.10 -8.75 5.45
CA ALA A 40 6.65 -9.51 6.60
C ALA A 40 6.69 -11.03 6.32
N THR A 41 6.27 -11.45 5.13
CA THR A 41 6.38 -12.84 4.68
C THR A 41 7.83 -13.31 4.69
N GLN A 42 8.77 -12.53 4.12
CA GLN A 42 10.20 -12.86 4.17
C GLN A 42 10.72 -12.97 5.60
N ALA A 43 10.29 -12.09 6.50
CA ALA A 43 10.67 -12.15 7.91
C ALA A 43 10.13 -13.41 8.61
N VAL A 44 8.92 -13.88 8.26
CA VAL A 44 8.38 -15.17 8.74
C VAL A 44 9.18 -16.34 8.18
N GLU A 45 9.48 -16.35 6.88
CA GLU A 45 10.26 -17.42 6.23
C GLU A 45 11.67 -17.54 6.82
N LYS A 46 12.29 -16.41 7.16
CA LYS A 46 13.58 -16.34 7.87
C LYS A 46 13.46 -16.58 9.39
N LYS A 47 12.25 -16.85 9.91
CA LYS A 47 11.95 -17.07 11.34
C LYS A 47 12.34 -15.90 12.26
N LEU A 48 12.39 -14.69 11.71
CA LEU A 48 12.69 -13.45 12.46
C LEU A 48 11.46 -12.92 13.20
N ILE A 49 10.28 -13.23 12.67
CA ILE A 49 8.98 -13.05 13.33
C ILE A 49 8.19 -14.36 13.16
N THR A 50 7.19 -14.57 14.02
CA THR A 50 6.32 -15.75 13.98
C THR A 50 5.10 -15.55 13.07
N ALA A 51 4.50 -14.34 13.10
CA ALA A 51 3.30 -14.03 12.35
C ALA A 51 3.15 -12.51 12.16
N HIS A 52 2.29 -12.11 11.23
CA HIS A 52 1.93 -10.71 11.01
C HIS A 52 0.46 -10.56 10.56
N GLY A 53 -0.09 -9.36 10.74
CA GLY A 53 -1.45 -9.02 10.32
C GLY A 53 -1.72 -7.52 10.35
N TYR A 54 -2.89 -7.10 9.88
CA TYR A 54 -3.34 -5.71 9.96
C TYR A 54 -4.69 -5.63 10.67
N ARG A 55 -4.75 -4.86 11.75
CA ARG A 55 -5.95 -4.72 12.59
C ARG A 55 -6.02 -3.31 13.17
N GLY A 56 -7.20 -2.69 13.10
CA GLY A 56 -7.47 -1.43 13.78
C GLY A 56 -6.62 -0.23 13.32
N GLY A 57 -6.11 -0.24 12.09
CA GLY A 57 -5.23 0.82 11.58
C GLY A 57 -3.74 0.58 11.83
N GLN A 58 -3.39 -0.52 12.51
CA GLN A 58 -2.02 -0.87 12.86
C GLN A 58 -1.65 -2.21 12.24
N TYR A 59 -0.37 -2.34 11.91
CA TYR A 59 0.24 -3.60 11.54
C TYR A 59 0.75 -4.29 12.81
N GLU A 60 0.34 -5.54 12.99
CA GLU A 60 0.68 -6.38 14.13
C GLU A 60 1.79 -7.34 13.69
N LEU A 61 2.90 -7.38 14.44
CA LEU A 61 4.00 -8.32 14.24
C LEU A 61 4.16 -9.14 15.52
N LEU A 62 4.09 -10.48 15.43
CA LEU A 62 4.38 -11.37 16.54
C LEU A 62 5.86 -11.76 16.51
N ARG A 63 6.65 -11.27 17.46
CA ARG A 63 8.08 -11.55 17.58
C ARG A 63 8.40 -12.00 18.99
N ASP A 64 9.12 -13.12 19.13
CA ASP A 64 9.57 -13.64 20.42
C ASP A 64 8.44 -13.81 21.48
N GLY A 65 7.22 -14.07 21.02
CA GLY A 65 6.02 -14.21 21.86
C GLY A 65 5.29 -12.90 22.20
N GLU A 66 5.79 -11.76 21.74
CA GLU A 66 5.20 -10.44 21.98
C GLU A 66 4.68 -9.79 20.69
N PHE A 67 3.59 -9.04 20.80
CA PHE A 67 3.05 -8.26 19.69
C PHE A 67 3.67 -6.87 19.66
N VAL A 68 4.26 -6.54 18.51
CA VAL A 68 4.70 -5.18 18.17
C VAL A 68 3.63 -4.57 17.26
N LEU A 69 3.06 -3.45 17.67
CA LEU A 69 2.05 -2.71 16.93
C LEU A 69 2.69 -1.46 16.32
N LEU A 70 2.63 -1.34 15.00
CA LEU A 70 3.25 -0.26 14.25
C LEU A 70 2.27 0.33 13.24
N SER A 71 2.44 1.59 12.87
CA SER A 71 1.82 2.09 11.63
C SER A 71 2.40 1.33 10.42
N PRO A 72 1.70 1.30 9.27
CA PRO A 72 2.22 0.64 8.07
C PRO A 72 3.63 1.13 7.67
N THR A 73 3.89 2.43 7.77
CA THR A 73 5.19 3.03 7.44
C THR A 73 6.29 2.58 8.40
N GLU A 74 6.02 2.60 9.71
CA GLU A 74 6.97 2.11 10.73
C GLU A 74 7.24 0.62 10.56
N ALA A 75 6.22 -0.17 10.22
CA ALA A 75 6.36 -1.60 9.99
C ALA A 75 7.25 -1.91 8.77
N ILE A 76 7.14 -1.13 7.68
CA ILE A 76 8.01 -1.27 6.51
C ILE A 76 9.48 -1.06 6.91
N GLN A 77 9.77 0.05 7.61
CA GLN A 77 11.14 0.36 8.03
C GLN A 77 11.68 -0.71 8.98
N TYR A 78 10.89 -1.09 9.99
CA TYR A 78 11.26 -2.11 10.97
C TYR A 78 11.60 -3.45 10.31
N LEU A 79 10.80 -3.90 9.35
CA LEU A 79 11.03 -5.17 8.65
C LEU A 79 12.25 -5.09 7.71
N GLN A 80 12.48 -3.96 7.06
CA GLN A 80 13.70 -3.74 6.26
C GLN A 80 14.95 -3.85 7.12
N ASP A 81 14.98 -3.17 8.27
CA ASP A 81 16.11 -3.21 9.20
C ASP A 81 16.32 -4.63 9.76
N LEU A 82 15.23 -5.32 10.10
CA LEU A 82 15.25 -6.69 10.61
C LEU A 82 15.83 -7.68 9.59
N LEU A 83 15.48 -7.51 8.31
CA LEU A 83 15.97 -8.35 7.21
C LEU A 83 17.44 -8.06 6.86
N GLN A 84 17.86 -6.80 6.88
CA GLN A 84 19.26 -6.40 6.64
C GLN A 84 20.21 -6.89 7.73
N THR A 85 19.74 -6.97 8.97
CA THR A 85 20.58 -7.43 10.10
C THR A 85 20.89 -8.94 10.04
N ASN A 86 20.23 -9.70 9.16
CA ASN A 86 20.34 -11.16 9.04
C ASN A 86 20.79 -11.66 7.65
N ASP A 87 21.45 -10.82 6.86
CA ASP A 87 22.23 -11.23 5.67
C ASP A 87 23.74 -11.23 6.00
#